data_AF-A0A850PWB8-F1
#
_entry.id   AF-A0A850PWB8-F1
#
_cell.length_a   1.000
_cell.length_b   1.000
_cell.length_c   1.000
_cell.angle_alpha   90.00
_cell.angle_beta   90.00
_cell.angle_gamma   90.00
#
_symmetry.space_group_name_H-M   'P 1'
#
loop_
_entity.id
_entity.type
_entity.pdbx_description
1 polymer ?
#
loop_
_entity_poly.entity_id
_entity_poly.type
_entity_poly.pdbx_seq_one_letter_code
_entity_poly.pdbx_strand_id
1 'polypeptide(L)'
;VDKGKDSVKKDPRLLYTMDEKGSITRLLPKNDNANYLWIQYFYGYLKPPSSGSGGGRAGFVMASSASDAGYSEKDIREKLVRTGAVDVMIAIGNNFFYTRSLPCTLWFFDRAKEQDEHQMDRVLMLDARKIYRKVTSKVNDFSPEQSQNLICIVNLYRGNTRKFESTVRGYLETSARLAKETAESCAELMAHFQKVHKTVLDFAVAYVKENKDAQNIYEAFALEDAESLYKQQDILIHEAEKAKPEASSLESIAHLCKTSRKPQDKLIKQLLDAIVVTAKEFQLNKSSDWKALNLKPMLDQLKAFQQKLSGNPLEDEPGLLNETEYFWKQAYWLQSRFPDGVYTDVEGLCKVVNQAGIECKDWSLSPGRYVGVDAAMDDDFNYEERLTEIHIELDGLNEEAFELAKVISDNFKEFAI
;
A
#
# COMPACT_ATOMS: atom_id res chain seq x y z
N VAL A 1 -10.35 24.83 -25.89
CA VAL A 1 -9.83 26.20 -25.72
C VAL A 1 -10.17 27.00 -26.96
N ASP A 2 -11.08 27.97 -26.87
CA ASP A 2 -11.40 28.85 -27.99
C ASP A 2 -10.32 29.94 -28.11
N LYS A 3 -9.30 29.66 -28.93
CA LYS A 3 -8.21 30.60 -29.21
C LYS A 3 -8.69 31.87 -29.90
N GLY A 4 -9.90 31.92 -30.46
CA GLY A 4 -10.44 33.09 -31.16
C GLY A 4 -10.91 34.19 -30.22
N LYS A 5 -11.30 33.85 -28.98
CA LYS A 5 -11.84 34.80 -28.01
C LYS A 5 -10.77 35.71 -27.41
N ASP A 6 -11.04 37.01 -27.45
CA ASP A 6 -10.17 38.04 -26.88
C ASP A 6 -9.91 37.85 -25.39
N SER A 7 -10.92 37.38 -24.64
CA SER A 7 -10.79 37.08 -23.21
C SER A 7 -9.77 35.98 -22.91
N VAL A 8 -9.49 35.09 -23.87
CA VAL A 8 -8.46 34.04 -23.75
C VAL A 8 -7.13 34.54 -24.28
N LYS A 9 -7.11 35.20 -25.44
CA LYS A 9 -5.86 35.71 -26.07
C LYS A 9 -5.15 36.78 -25.25
N LYS A 10 -5.89 37.60 -24.52
CA LYS A 10 -5.37 38.78 -23.81
C LYS A 10 -5.27 38.56 -22.31
N ASP A 11 -5.54 37.36 -21.83
CA ASP A 11 -5.56 37.07 -20.40
C ASP A 11 -4.16 37.27 -19.78
N PRO A 12 -4.01 38.20 -18.81
CA PRO A 12 -2.70 38.52 -18.24
C PRO A 12 -2.10 37.38 -17.41
N ARG A 13 -2.92 36.40 -17.00
CA ARG A 13 -2.49 35.24 -16.21
C ARG A 13 -1.76 34.18 -17.04
N LEU A 14 -1.90 34.23 -18.37
CA LEU A 14 -1.21 33.30 -19.25
C LEU A 14 0.24 33.73 -19.46
N LEU A 15 1.14 32.74 -19.57
CA LEU A 15 2.54 32.99 -19.90
C LEU A 15 2.65 33.62 -21.28
N TYR A 16 3.78 34.27 -21.54
CA TYR A 16 3.97 35.01 -22.76
C TYR A 16 5.41 34.93 -23.28
N THR A 17 5.54 35.22 -24.56
CA THR A 17 6.81 35.61 -25.19
C THR A 17 6.74 37.10 -25.54
N MET A 18 7.91 37.73 -25.58
CA MET A 18 8.07 39.12 -25.98
C MET A 18 9.04 39.16 -27.16
N ASP A 19 8.64 39.83 -28.24
CA ASP A 19 9.52 40.01 -29.41
C ASP A 19 10.53 41.16 -29.19
N GLU A 20 11.46 41.33 -30.15
CA GLU A 20 12.48 42.39 -30.12
C GLU A 20 11.89 43.81 -30.06
N LYS A 21 10.62 43.98 -30.45
CA LYS A 21 9.91 45.27 -30.45
C LYS A 21 9.08 45.46 -29.17
N GLY A 22 9.14 44.52 -28.22
CA GLY A 22 8.41 44.57 -26.95
C GLY A 22 6.95 44.09 -27.04
N SER A 23 6.52 43.50 -28.16
CA SER A 23 5.15 43.01 -28.32
C SER A 23 4.95 41.69 -27.58
N ILE A 24 3.92 41.64 -26.74
CA ILE A 24 3.59 40.46 -25.92
C ILE A 24 2.65 39.53 -26.67
N THR A 25 3.02 38.25 -26.76
CA THR A 25 2.17 37.17 -27.29
C THR A 25 1.91 36.12 -26.21
N ARG A 26 0.64 35.86 -25.87
CA ARG A 26 0.26 34.83 -24.88
C ARG A 26 0.43 33.42 -25.43
N LEU A 27 0.90 32.52 -24.59
CA LEU A 27 1.10 31.11 -24.93
C LEU A 27 -0.21 30.33 -24.76
N LEU A 28 -0.74 29.84 -25.87
CA LEU A 28 -2.01 29.12 -25.91
C LEU A 28 -1.79 27.65 -26.27
N PRO A 29 -2.29 26.69 -25.44
CA PRO A 29 -2.19 25.26 -25.74
C PRO A 29 -3.07 24.89 -26.93
N LYS A 30 -3.01 23.67 -27.45
CA LYS A 30 -3.90 23.23 -28.55
C LYS A 30 -5.38 23.38 -28.18
N ASN A 31 -6.23 23.54 -29.20
CA ASN A 31 -7.65 23.83 -29.00
C ASN A 31 -8.38 22.71 -28.22
N ASP A 32 -7.92 21.47 -28.34
CA ASP A 32 -8.43 20.28 -27.66
C ASP A 32 -7.78 20.03 -26.28
N ASN A 33 -6.78 20.81 -25.87
CA ASN A 33 -6.06 20.63 -24.62
C ASN A 33 -6.32 21.77 -23.62
N ALA A 34 -7.33 21.58 -22.77
CA ALA A 34 -7.62 22.51 -21.69
C ALA A 34 -6.64 22.40 -20.50
N ASN A 35 -5.87 21.31 -20.37
CA ASN A 35 -5.00 21.08 -19.21
C ASN A 35 -3.98 22.22 -19.07
N TYR A 36 -3.30 22.57 -20.16
CA TYR A 36 -2.29 23.63 -20.14
C TYR A 36 -2.85 25.05 -20.05
N LEU A 37 -4.16 25.22 -20.24
CA LEU A 37 -4.82 26.47 -19.89
C LEU A 37 -4.97 26.56 -18.36
N TRP A 38 -5.45 25.48 -17.74
CA TRP A 38 -5.60 25.40 -16.28
C TRP A 38 -4.26 25.42 -15.54
N ILE A 39 -3.23 24.73 -16.03
CA ILE A 39 -1.88 24.77 -15.43
C ILE A 39 -1.37 26.22 -15.38
N GLN A 40 -1.51 26.97 -16.47
CA GLN A 40 -1.12 28.38 -16.51
C GLN A 40 -1.96 29.23 -15.56
N TYR A 41 -3.26 28.98 -15.44
CA TYR A 41 -4.09 29.68 -14.46
C TYR A 41 -3.70 29.36 -13.03
N PHE A 42 -3.44 28.09 -12.69
CA PHE A 42 -2.97 27.72 -11.36
C PHE A 42 -1.70 28.50 -11.02
N TYR A 43 -0.72 28.57 -11.93
CA TYR A 43 0.46 29.41 -11.73
C TYR A 43 0.13 30.91 -11.63
N GLY A 44 -0.62 31.45 -12.58
CA GLY A 44 -0.90 32.89 -12.69
C GLY A 44 -1.75 33.46 -11.56
N TYR A 45 -2.53 32.63 -10.85
CA TYR A 45 -3.28 33.02 -9.65
C TYR A 45 -2.45 32.96 -8.36
N LEU A 46 -1.28 32.32 -8.36
CA LEU A 46 -0.43 32.28 -7.17
C LEU A 46 0.22 33.64 -6.93
N LYS A 47 0.15 34.09 -5.67
CA LYS A 47 0.84 35.30 -5.20
C LYS A 47 2.32 35.23 -5.58
N PRO A 48 2.88 36.26 -6.26
CA PRO A 48 4.31 36.31 -6.51
C PRO A 48 5.10 36.40 -5.21
N PRO A 49 6.35 35.92 -5.20
CA PRO A 49 7.21 36.13 -4.06
C PRO A 49 7.48 37.63 -3.91
N SER A 50 7.42 38.15 -2.69
CA SER A 50 7.72 39.56 -2.39
C SER A 50 8.65 39.63 -1.19
N SER A 51 9.50 40.66 -1.13
CA SER A 51 10.46 40.83 -0.04
C SER A 51 9.79 40.68 1.33
N GLY A 52 10.14 39.61 2.07
CA GLY A 52 9.61 39.32 3.41
C GLY A 52 8.31 38.50 3.47
N SER A 53 7.66 38.16 2.35
CA SER A 53 6.58 37.18 2.32
C SER A 53 6.82 36.16 1.21
N GLY A 54 6.88 34.88 1.54
CA GLY A 54 7.02 33.81 0.55
C GLY A 54 5.96 33.88 -0.56
N GLY A 55 6.20 33.14 -1.65
CA GLY A 55 5.25 33.03 -2.75
C GLY A 55 4.06 32.11 -2.42
N GLY A 56 3.04 32.15 -3.27
CA GLY A 56 1.93 31.20 -3.22
C GLY A 56 2.36 29.78 -3.62
N ARG A 57 1.60 28.78 -3.15
CA ARG A 57 1.77 27.36 -3.48
C ARG A 57 0.50 26.76 -4.04
N ALA A 58 0.63 25.81 -4.96
CA ALA A 58 -0.48 25.01 -5.46
C ALA A 58 -0.09 23.53 -5.51
N GLY A 59 -1.08 22.66 -5.31
CA GLY A 59 -1.01 21.24 -5.64
C GLY A 59 -2.21 20.88 -6.49
N PHE A 60 -2.02 20.22 -7.63
CA PHE A 60 -3.12 19.87 -8.52
C PHE A 60 -2.87 18.56 -9.29
N VAL A 61 -3.97 17.93 -9.70
CA VAL A 61 -3.96 16.66 -10.42
C VAL A 61 -4.10 16.92 -11.92
N MET A 62 -3.26 16.26 -12.72
CA MET A 62 -3.37 16.26 -14.19
C MET A 62 -3.29 14.85 -14.72
N ALA A 63 -3.89 14.59 -15.90
CA ALA A 63 -3.63 13.35 -16.63
C ALA A 63 -2.11 13.20 -16.90
N SER A 64 -1.59 11.97 -16.85
CA SER A 64 -0.14 11.75 -17.01
C SER A 64 0.42 12.31 -18.32
N SER A 65 -0.39 12.30 -19.39
CA SER A 65 -0.06 12.88 -20.69
C SER A 65 0.27 14.37 -20.63
N ALA A 66 -0.24 15.11 -19.64
CA ALA A 66 0.10 16.52 -19.48
C ALA A 66 1.59 16.72 -19.13
N SER A 67 2.22 15.79 -18.42
CA SER A 67 3.65 15.90 -18.04
C SER A 67 4.61 15.80 -19.22
N ASP A 68 4.17 15.28 -20.37
CA ASP A 68 5.01 15.03 -21.55
C ASP A 68 4.43 15.56 -22.87
N ALA A 69 3.39 16.39 -22.82
CA ALA A 69 2.73 16.90 -24.01
C ALA A 69 3.71 17.70 -24.90
N GLY A 70 3.70 17.45 -26.21
CA GLY A 70 4.56 18.14 -27.18
C GLY A 70 3.99 19.47 -27.70
N TYR A 71 4.65 20.07 -28.70
CA TYR A 71 4.21 21.31 -29.38
C TYR A 71 4.04 22.51 -28.42
N SER A 72 2.96 23.29 -28.53
CA SER A 72 2.69 24.47 -27.69
C SER A 72 2.76 24.20 -26.19
N GLU A 73 2.39 22.99 -25.78
CA GLU A 73 2.42 22.55 -24.40
C GLU A 73 3.86 22.35 -23.89
N LYS A 74 4.78 21.93 -24.77
CA LYS A 74 6.21 21.90 -24.48
C LYS A 74 6.73 23.32 -24.24
N ASP A 75 6.37 24.28 -25.10
CA ASP A 75 6.81 25.67 -24.97
C ASP A 75 6.28 26.31 -23.67
N ILE A 76 5.02 26.04 -23.32
CA ILE A 76 4.44 26.49 -22.05
C ILE A 76 5.16 25.84 -20.86
N ARG A 77 5.41 24.53 -20.93
CA ARG A 77 6.09 23.78 -19.86
C ARG A 77 7.53 24.26 -19.67
N GLU A 78 8.26 24.48 -20.76
CA GLU A 78 9.60 25.10 -20.72
C GLU A 78 9.54 26.44 -19.97
N LYS A 79 8.62 27.33 -20.37
CA LYS A 79 8.48 28.64 -19.70
C LYS A 79 8.12 28.51 -18.22
N LEU A 80 7.27 27.57 -17.85
CA LEU A 80 6.94 27.27 -16.45
C LEU A 80 8.15 26.77 -15.66
N VAL A 81 8.90 25.81 -16.21
CA VAL A 81 10.09 25.26 -15.54
C VAL A 81 11.14 26.35 -15.33
N ARG A 82 11.36 27.19 -16.35
CA ARG A 82 12.32 28.31 -16.28
C ARG A 82 11.94 29.39 -15.26
N THR A 83 10.70 29.45 -14.75
CA THR A 83 10.38 30.37 -13.65
C THR A 83 11.01 29.93 -12.33
N GLY A 84 11.34 28.64 -12.19
CA GLY A 84 11.78 28.03 -10.93
C GLY A 84 10.64 27.64 -9.98
N ALA A 85 9.38 27.88 -10.36
CA ALA A 85 8.22 27.63 -9.51
C ALA A 85 7.79 26.16 -9.46
N VAL A 86 8.14 25.35 -10.46
CA VAL A 86 7.85 23.91 -10.45
C VAL A 86 8.65 23.27 -9.31
N ASP A 87 7.95 22.66 -8.34
CA ASP A 87 8.58 22.14 -7.12
C ASP A 87 8.70 20.62 -7.11
N VAL A 88 7.55 19.94 -7.16
CA VAL A 88 7.47 18.48 -7.06
C VAL A 88 6.55 17.94 -8.14
N MET A 89 6.99 16.86 -8.78
CA MET A 89 6.24 16.10 -9.76
C MET A 89 6.08 14.67 -9.25
N ILE A 90 4.85 14.17 -9.10
CA ILE A 90 4.58 12.82 -8.59
C ILE A 90 3.79 12.02 -9.62
N ALA A 91 4.36 10.93 -10.12
CA ALA A 91 3.65 9.99 -11.01
C ALA A 91 2.80 9.02 -10.19
N ILE A 92 1.52 8.90 -10.53
CA ILE A 92 0.56 8.01 -9.89
C ILE A 92 0.12 6.92 -10.87
N GLY A 93 -0.04 5.70 -10.35
CA GLY A 93 -0.47 4.55 -11.13
C GLY A 93 -1.94 4.63 -11.56
N ASN A 94 -2.43 3.55 -12.17
CA ASN A 94 -3.82 3.42 -12.56
C ASN A 94 -4.73 3.17 -11.33
N ASN A 95 -6.04 3.22 -11.56
CA ASN A 95 -7.09 2.85 -10.61
C ASN A 95 -7.24 3.74 -9.36
N PHE A 96 -6.61 4.91 -9.32
CA PHE A 96 -6.80 5.90 -8.23
C PHE A 96 -8.07 6.76 -8.37
N PHE A 97 -8.82 6.61 -9.47
CA PHE A 97 -10.09 7.33 -9.68
C PHE A 97 -11.25 6.36 -9.82
N TYR A 98 -12.39 6.68 -9.20
CA TYR A 98 -13.58 5.83 -9.20
C TYR A 98 -14.20 5.60 -10.59
N THR A 99 -14.03 6.53 -11.53
CA THR A 99 -14.76 6.52 -12.82
C THR A 99 -13.87 6.27 -14.04
N ARG A 100 -12.54 6.31 -13.90
CA ARG A 100 -11.58 6.16 -15.00
C ARG A 100 -10.31 5.47 -14.54
N SER A 101 -9.92 4.40 -15.22
CA SER A 101 -8.61 3.77 -15.05
C SER A 101 -7.57 4.48 -15.92
N LEU A 102 -7.10 5.64 -15.47
CA LEU A 102 -6.03 6.38 -16.13
C LEU A 102 -4.99 6.83 -15.09
N PRO A 103 -3.69 6.80 -15.42
CA PRO A 103 -2.66 7.28 -14.53
C PRO A 103 -2.68 8.80 -14.50
N CYS A 104 -2.36 9.40 -13.36
CA CYS A 104 -2.25 10.84 -13.22
C CYS A 104 -0.86 11.28 -12.74
N THR A 105 -0.64 12.58 -12.80
CA THR A 105 0.54 13.22 -12.22
C THR A 105 0.06 14.30 -11.26
N LEU A 106 0.60 14.32 -10.04
CA LEU A 106 0.43 15.41 -9.11
C LEU A 106 1.53 16.44 -9.37
N TRP A 107 1.12 17.69 -9.55
CA TRP A 107 2.01 18.81 -9.79
C TRP A 107 1.96 19.74 -8.57
N PHE A 108 3.13 20.17 -8.13
CA PHE A 108 3.25 21.16 -7.06
C PHE A 108 4.04 22.37 -7.54
N PHE A 109 3.46 23.54 -7.30
CA PHE A 109 4.13 24.82 -7.51
C PHE A 109 4.48 25.45 -6.16
N ASP A 110 5.67 26.03 -6.09
CA ASP A 110 6.12 26.89 -4.99
C ASP A 110 6.80 28.14 -5.54
N ARG A 111 6.06 29.25 -5.55
CA ARG A 111 6.59 30.53 -6.05
C ARG A 111 7.66 31.13 -5.15
N ALA A 112 7.81 30.67 -3.91
CA ALA A 112 8.90 31.12 -3.05
C ALA A 112 10.27 30.72 -3.60
N LYS A 113 10.34 29.60 -4.32
CA LYS A 113 11.58 29.09 -4.94
C LYS A 113 12.13 29.99 -6.02
N GLU A 114 11.31 30.82 -6.67
CA GLU A 114 11.76 31.74 -7.71
C GLU A 114 12.80 32.75 -7.19
N GLN A 115 12.87 32.97 -5.87
CA GLN A 115 13.84 33.85 -5.21
C GLN A 115 14.93 33.09 -4.43
N ASP A 116 14.93 31.76 -4.47
CA ASP A 116 15.90 30.91 -3.78
C ASP A 116 16.93 30.39 -4.78
N GLU A 117 18.14 30.95 -4.75
CA GLU A 117 19.23 30.60 -5.68
C GLU A 117 19.62 29.12 -5.63
N HIS A 118 19.39 28.43 -4.51
CA HIS A 118 19.74 27.02 -4.37
C HIS A 118 18.61 26.09 -4.84
N GLN A 119 17.36 26.54 -4.76
CA GLN A 119 16.18 25.72 -5.03
C GLN A 119 15.50 26.04 -6.36
N MET A 120 15.69 27.23 -6.95
CA MET A 120 15.04 27.64 -8.20
C MET A 120 15.35 26.71 -9.38
N ASP A 121 16.52 26.09 -9.38
CA ASP A 121 17.00 25.19 -10.43
C ASP A 121 16.79 23.72 -10.05
N ARG A 122 15.87 23.40 -9.14
CA ARG A 122 15.66 22.01 -8.68
C ARG A 122 14.20 21.61 -8.76
N VAL A 123 13.92 20.40 -9.23
CA VAL A 123 12.58 19.79 -9.21
C VAL A 123 12.70 18.38 -8.67
N LEU A 124 11.87 18.03 -7.68
CA LEU A 124 11.79 16.66 -7.19
C LEU A 124 10.88 15.84 -8.11
N MET A 125 11.46 14.84 -8.76
CA MET A 125 10.75 13.82 -9.54
C MET A 125 10.49 12.62 -8.63
N LEU A 126 9.23 12.25 -8.42
CA LEU A 126 8.84 11.11 -7.60
C LEU A 126 7.93 10.16 -8.37
N ASP A 127 8.27 8.88 -8.40
CA ASP A 127 7.50 7.85 -9.07
C ASP A 127 6.80 6.96 -8.04
N ALA A 128 5.53 7.27 -7.78
CA ALA A 128 4.68 6.53 -6.84
C ALA A 128 3.78 5.52 -7.56
N ARG A 129 4.05 5.17 -8.83
CA ARG A 129 3.17 4.27 -9.61
C ARG A 129 3.07 2.87 -9.01
N LYS A 130 4.09 2.42 -8.29
CA LYS A 130 4.14 1.12 -7.59
C LYS A 130 3.73 1.19 -6.11
N ILE A 131 3.39 2.38 -5.61
CA ILE A 131 2.99 2.58 -4.21
C ILE A 131 1.47 2.71 -4.18
N TYR A 132 0.79 1.68 -3.72
CA TYR A 132 -0.66 1.69 -3.56
C TYR A 132 -1.10 0.57 -2.61
N ARG A 133 -2.29 0.73 -2.06
CA ARG A 133 -3.08 -0.36 -1.50
C ARG A 133 -4.23 -0.61 -2.47
N LYS A 134 -4.44 -1.88 -2.80
CA LYS A 134 -5.61 -2.29 -3.58
C LYS A 134 -6.79 -2.34 -2.63
N VAL A 135 -7.82 -1.53 -2.88
CA VAL A 135 -9.06 -1.49 -2.06
C VAL A 135 -10.12 -2.40 -2.67
N THR A 136 -10.19 -2.43 -4.01
CA THR A 136 -11.03 -3.36 -4.76
C THR A 136 -10.29 -3.80 -6.03
N SER A 137 -10.84 -4.74 -6.79
CA SER A 137 -10.34 -5.08 -8.14
C SER A 137 -10.16 -3.85 -9.04
N LYS A 138 -10.96 -2.80 -8.83
CA LYS A 138 -11.03 -1.62 -9.71
C LYS A 138 -10.46 -0.34 -9.09
N VAL A 139 -10.19 -0.31 -7.78
CA VAL A 139 -9.81 0.90 -7.05
C VAL A 139 -8.57 0.68 -6.18
N ASN A 140 -7.60 1.56 -6.36
CA ASN A 140 -6.41 1.72 -5.54
C ASN A 140 -6.52 3.00 -4.71
N ASP A 141 -5.95 2.97 -3.51
CA ASP A 141 -5.68 4.17 -2.71
C ASP A 141 -4.27 4.15 -2.13
N PHE A 142 -3.98 5.17 -1.32
CA PHE A 142 -2.83 5.13 -0.43
C PHE A 142 -3.30 4.76 0.96
N SER A 143 -2.63 3.80 1.60
CA SER A 143 -2.75 3.69 3.06
C SER A 143 -2.26 4.98 3.73
N PRO A 144 -2.69 5.27 4.96
CA PRO A 144 -2.17 6.42 5.72
C PRO A 144 -0.64 6.43 5.78
N GLU A 145 -0.01 5.27 5.95
CA GLU A 145 1.44 5.12 6.03
C GLU A 145 2.12 5.35 4.67
N GLN A 146 1.55 4.83 3.57
CA GLN A 146 2.08 5.10 2.22
C GLN A 146 2.06 6.60 1.90
N SER A 147 0.94 7.28 2.19
CA SER A 147 0.83 8.73 2.04
C SER A 147 1.85 9.46 2.91
N GLN A 148 1.97 9.05 4.17
CA GLN A 148 2.90 9.63 5.13
C GLN A 148 4.38 9.41 4.74
N ASN A 149 4.71 8.30 4.08
CA ASN A 149 6.04 8.02 3.53
C ASN A 149 6.37 8.94 2.35
N LEU A 150 5.44 9.12 1.42
CA LEU A 150 5.60 10.08 0.31
C LEU A 150 5.81 11.51 0.83
N ILE A 151 5.06 11.91 1.85
CA ILE A 151 5.22 13.20 2.54
C ILE A 151 6.62 13.31 3.15
N CYS A 152 7.17 12.23 3.73
CA CYS A 152 8.53 12.24 4.27
C CYS A 152 9.56 12.53 3.20
N ILE A 153 9.47 11.91 2.02
CA ILE A 153 10.41 12.13 0.91
C ILE A 153 10.43 13.61 0.50
N VAL A 154 9.25 14.22 0.36
CA VAL A 154 9.13 15.65 0.04
C VAL A 154 9.70 16.53 1.14
N ASN A 155 9.53 16.16 2.42
CA ASN A 155 10.11 16.89 3.55
C ASN A 155 11.63 16.75 3.62
N LEU A 156 12.17 15.57 3.36
CA LEU A 156 13.61 15.34 3.25
C LEU A 156 14.20 16.21 2.14
N TYR A 157 13.58 16.25 0.96
CA TYR A 157 13.99 17.13 -0.14
C TYR A 157 14.00 18.61 0.26
N ARG A 158 13.09 19.02 1.15
CA ARG A 158 13.04 20.38 1.73
C ARG A 158 13.98 20.59 2.94
N GLY A 159 14.83 19.61 3.27
CA GLY A 159 15.75 19.67 4.40
C GLY A 159 15.09 19.49 5.78
N ASN A 160 13.83 19.04 5.84
CA ASN A 160 13.11 18.80 7.08
C ASN A 160 13.26 17.34 7.56
N THR A 161 14.42 17.02 8.15
CA THR A 161 14.70 15.70 8.72
C THR A 161 13.79 15.34 9.90
N ARG A 162 13.28 16.32 10.65
CA ARG A 162 12.42 16.06 11.83
C ARG A 162 11.16 15.29 11.48
N LYS A 163 10.54 15.57 10.31
CA LYS A 163 9.34 14.86 9.86
C LYS A 163 9.63 13.39 9.54
N PHE A 164 10.81 13.10 9.00
CA PHE A 164 11.27 11.73 8.77
C PHE A 164 11.48 11.01 10.10
N GLU A 165 12.28 11.60 11.00
CA GLU A 165 12.57 11.03 12.33
C GLU A 165 11.30 10.77 13.14
N SER A 166 10.35 11.71 13.16
CA SER A 166 9.10 11.54 13.89
C SER A 166 8.22 10.44 13.30
N THR A 167 8.23 10.28 11.97
CA THR A 167 7.43 9.26 11.28
C THR A 167 7.99 7.87 11.53
N VAL A 168 9.30 7.69 11.32
CA VAL A 168 9.98 6.42 11.59
C VAL A 168 9.80 6.02 13.06
N ARG A 169 9.96 6.97 13.99
CA ARG A 169 9.71 6.73 15.41
C ARG A 169 8.28 6.27 15.67
N GLY A 170 7.29 6.95 15.11
CA GLY A 170 5.88 6.58 15.28
C GLY A 170 5.56 5.17 14.77
N TYR A 171 6.17 4.75 13.67
CA TYR A 171 6.05 3.38 13.17
C TYR A 171 6.71 2.35 14.10
N LEU A 172 7.93 2.62 14.57
CA LEU A 172 8.63 1.73 15.49
C LEU A 172 7.92 1.62 16.85
N GLU A 173 7.40 2.73 17.38
CA GLU A 173 6.58 2.76 18.60
C GLU A 173 5.29 1.94 18.43
N THR A 174 4.62 2.09 17.29
CA THR A 174 3.39 1.33 16.98
C THR A 174 3.69 -0.16 16.85
N SER A 175 4.73 -0.53 16.09
CA SER A 175 5.16 -1.93 15.93
C SER A 175 5.58 -2.55 17.27
N ALA A 176 6.33 -1.84 18.12
CA ALA A 176 6.71 -2.34 19.44
C ALA A 176 5.52 -2.53 20.39
N ARG A 177 4.52 -1.64 20.32
CA ARG A 177 3.27 -1.81 21.08
C ARG A 177 2.51 -3.05 20.60
N LEU A 178 2.31 -3.19 19.29
CA LEU A 178 1.63 -4.33 18.69
C LEU A 178 2.38 -5.65 18.92
N ALA A 179 3.71 -5.63 18.96
CA ALA A 179 4.53 -6.79 19.30
C ALA A 179 4.18 -7.30 20.71
N LYS A 180 4.08 -6.42 21.71
CA LYS A 180 3.69 -6.82 23.07
C LYS A 180 2.29 -7.42 23.12
N GLU A 181 1.34 -6.81 22.43
CA GLU A 181 -0.03 -7.34 22.31
C GLU A 181 -0.08 -8.68 21.55
N THR A 182 0.80 -8.85 20.55
CA THR A 182 1.01 -10.09 19.82
C THR A 182 1.55 -11.18 20.76
N ALA A 183 2.50 -10.84 21.62
CA ALA A 183 3.05 -11.78 22.59
C ALA A 183 1.96 -12.31 23.54
N GLU A 184 1.18 -11.41 24.13
CA GLU A 184 0.05 -11.76 25.01
C GLU A 184 -0.95 -12.66 24.29
N SER A 185 -1.40 -12.25 23.10
CA SER A 185 -2.40 -13.00 22.33
C SER A 185 -1.87 -14.34 21.82
N CYS A 186 -0.58 -14.43 21.47
CA CYS A 186 0.07 -15.67 21.05
C CYS A 186 0.20 -16.64 22.22
N ALA A 187 0.56 -16.17 23.42
CA ALA A 187 0.59 -16.98 24.62
C ALA A 187 -0.81 -17.54 24.98
N GLU A 188 -1.85 -16.71 24.90
CA GLU A 188 -3.24 -17.14 25.12
C GLU A 188 -3.69 -18.19 24.10
N LEU A 189 -3.42 -17.97 22.81
CA LEU A 189 -3.74 -18.92 21.75
C LEU A 189 -2.99 -20.24 21.97
N MET A 190 -1.69 -20.20 22.24
CA MET A 190 -0.86 -21.39 22.42
C MET A 190 -1.34 -22.22 23.61
N ALA A 191 -1.57 -21.58 24.77
CA ALA A 191 -2.05 -22.26 25.97
C ALA A 191 -3.44 -22.87 25.75
N HIS A 192 -4.34 -22.16 25.07
CA HIS A 192 -5.68 -22.64 24.79
C HIS A 192 -5.70 -23.77 23.75
N PHE A 193 -4.87 -23.67 22.70
CA PHE A 193 -4.68 -24.72 21.71
C PHE A 193 -4.17 -26.01 22.37
N GLN A 194 -3.11 -25.91 23.19
CA GLN A 194 -2.56 -27.06 23.94
C GLN A 194 -3.61 -27.71 24.84
N LYS A 195 -4.47 -26.90 25.48
CA LYS A 195 -5.59 -27.41 26.29
C LYS A 195 -6.59 -28.20 25.44
N VAL A 196 -7.04 -27.65 24.30
CA VAL A 196 -7.96 -28.35 23.39
C VAL A 196 -7.33 -29.64 22.87
N HIS A 197 -6.10 -29.55 22.38
CA HIS A 197 -5.34 -30.67 21.83
C HIS A 197 -5.20 -31.80 22.86
N LYS A 198 -4.81 -31.46 24.09
CA LYS A 198 -4.75 -32.43 25.19
C LYS A 198 -6.11 -33.06 25.49
N THR A 199 -7.18 -32.28 25.55
CA THR A 199 -8.54 -32.80 25.82
C THR A 199 -8.97 -33.85 24.79
N VAL A 200 -8.74 -33.59 23.50
CA VAL A 200 -9.12 -34.56 22.45
C VAL A 200 -8.16 -35.75 22.37
N LEU A 201 -6.88 -35.55 22.67
CA LEU A 201 -5.89 -36.62 22.71
C LEU A 201 -6.13 -37.57 23.89
N ASP A 202 -6.39 -37.04 25.09
CA ASP A 202 -6.74 -37.83 26.27
C ASP A 202 -8.02 -38.66 26.02
N PHE A 203 -9.02 -38.06 25.37
CA PHE A 203 -10.21 -38.77 24.92
C PHE A 203 -9.86 -39.91 23.95
N ALA A 204 -9.04 -39.63 22.93
CA ALA A 204 -8.65 -40.64 21.94
C ALA A 204 -7.92 -41.83 22.58
N VAL A 205 -6.99 -41.55 23.51
CA VAL A 205 -6.26 -42.59 24.26
C VAL A 205 -7.22 -43.44 25.09
N ALA A 206 -8.21 -42.85 25.74
CA ALA A 206 -9.23 -43.58 26.49
C ALA A 206 -10.12 -44.42 25.55
N TYR A 207 -10.59 -43.81 24.46
CA TYR A 207 -11.50 -44.43 23.50
C TYR A 207 -10.88 -45.64 22.79
N VAL A 208 -9.61 -45.57 22.39
CA VAL A 208 -8.87 -46.66 21.73
C VAL A 208 -8.68 -47.87 22.66
N LYS A 209 -8.54 -47.66 23.98
CA LYS A 209 -8.44 -48.78 24.94
C LYS A 209 -9.72 -49.62 24.96
N GLU A 210 -10.87 -48.99 24.77
CA GLU A 210 -12.18 -49.64 24.75
C GLU A 210 -12.57 -50.11 23.34
N ASN A 211 -12.02 -49.48 22.30
CA ASN A 211 -12.34 -49.73 20.89
C ASN A 211 -11.05 -49.91 20.08
N LYS A 212 -10.48 -51.12 20.14
CA LYS A 212 -9.16 -51.43 19.53
C LYS A 212 -9.08 -51.17 18.02
N ASP A 213 -10.21 -51.22 17.32
CA ASP A 213 -10.29 -50.98 15.88
C ASP A 213 -10.28 -49.47 15.52
N ALA A 214 -10.25 -48.57 16.52
CA ALA A 214 -10.31 -47.12 16.34
C ALA A 214 -8.94 -46.41 16.46
N GLN A 215 -7.83 -47.13 16.22
CA GLN A 215 -6.47 -46.59 16.32
C GLN A 215 -6.27 -45.28 15.53
N ASN A 216 -6.94 -45.17 14.38
CA ASN A 216 -6.91 -44.00 13.50
C ASN A 216 -7.33 -42.69 14.21
N ILE A 217 -8.14 -42.73 15.28
CA ILE A 217 -8.52 -41.53 16.05
C ILE A 217 -7.29 -40.93 16.73
N TYR A 218 -6.43 -41.76 17.32
CA TYR A 218 -5.23 -41.28 17.99
C TYR A 218 -4.27 -40.64 16.97
N GLU A 219 -4.06 -41.30 15.83
CA GLU A 219 -3.20 -40.80 14.76
C GLU A 219 -3.70 -39.45 14.22
N ALA A 220 -5.02 -39.29 14.04
CA ALA A 220 -5.62 -38.03 13.61
C ALA A 220 -5.34 -36.85 14.57
N PHE A 221 -5.16 -37.11 15.87
CA PHE A 221 -4.86 -36.08 16.88
C PHE A 221 -3.38 -35.98 17.26
N ALA A 222 -2.48 -36.78 16.68
CA ALA A 222 -1.06 -36.75 17.07
C ALA A 222 -0.35 -35.42 16.72
N LEU A 223 -0.78 -34.74 15.64
CA LEU A 223 -0.28 -33.43 15.19
C LEU A 223 1.26 -33.30 15.22
N GLU A 224 1.95 -34.12 14.43
CA GLU A 224 3.42 -34.26 14.44
C GLU A 224 4.20 -32.93 14.29
N ASP A 225 3.64 -31.94 13.60
CA ASP A 225 4.27 -30.63 13.35
C ASP A 225 4.14 -29.63 14.52
N ALA A 226 3.40 -29.95 15.58
CA ALA A 226 3.05 -29.01 16.64
C ALA A 226 4.28 -28.54 17.45
N GLU A 227 5.25 -29.43 17.72
CA GLU A 227 6.39 -29.11 18.57
C GLU A 227 7.30 -28.03 17.97
N SER A 228 7.54 -28.06 16.66
CA SER A 228 8.31 -27.02 15.97
C SER A 228 7.63 -25.66 16.03
N LEU A 229 6.30 -25.63 15.90
CA LEU A 229 5.55 -24.39 15.97
C LEU A 229 5.58 -23.79 17.38
N TYR A 230 5.40 -24.61 18.42
CA TYR A 230 5.47 -24.14 19.80
C TYR A 230 6.82 -23.51 20.11
N LYS A 231 7.93 -24.13 19.68
CA LYS A 231 9.27 -23.55 19.83
C LYS A 231 9.38 -22.17 19.16
N GLN A 232 8.82 -22.03 17.95
CA GLN A 232 8.82 -20.76 17.23
C GLN A 232 7.94 -19.70 17.92
N GLN A 233 6.77 -20.10 18.44
CA GLN A 233 5.87 -19.23 19.21
C GLN A 233 6.50 -18.79 20.53
N ASP A 234 7.17 -19.68 21.26
CA ASP A 234 7.89 -19.35 22.49
C ASP A 234 8.98 -18.29 22.25
N ILE A 235 9.74 -18.43 21.15
CA ILE A 235 10.74 -17.43 20.75
C ILE A 235 10.05 -16.10 20.42
N LEU A 236 8.98 -16.13 19.62
CA LEU A 236 8.21 -14.92 19.28
C LEU A 236 7.70 -14.21 20.53
N ILE A 237 7.06 -14.93 21.45
CA ILE A 237 6.54 -14.38 22.71
C ILE A 237 7.68 -13.74 23.50
N HIS A 238 8.79 -14.46 23.69
CA HIS A 238 9.92 -13.99 24.48
C HIS A 238 10.56 -12.71 23.94
N GLU A 239 10.74 -12.62 22.61
CA GLU A 239 11.30 -11.43 21.97
C GLU A 239 10.30 -10.27 21.98
N ALA A 240 9.04 -10.55 21.68
CA ALA A 240 8.00 -9.54 21.52
C ALA A 240 7.57 -8.90 22.86
N GLU A 241 7.61 -9.63 23.99
CA GLU A 241 7.46 -9.06 25.33
C GLU A 241 8.49 -7.97 25.64
N LYS A 242 9.71 -8.15 25.12
CA LYS A 242 10.85 -7.25 25.32
C LYS A 242 10.99 -6.22 24.20
N ALA A 243 10.02 -6.14 23.29
CA ALA A 243 10.06 -5.25 22.15
C ALA A 243 10.31 -3.81 22.58
N LYS A 244 11.27 -3.20 21.90
CA LYS A 244 11.61 -1.78 22.01
C LYS A 244 11.42 -1.09 20.66
N PRO A 245 11.17 0.22 20.63
CA PRO A 245 10.94 0.97 19.40
C PRO A 245 12.24 1.23 18.62
N GLU A 246 13.01 0.18 18.34
CA GLU A 246 14.26 0.21 17.58
C GLU A 246 14.23 -0.83 16.45
N ALA A 247 14.70 -0.45 15.25
CA ALA A 247 14.62 -1.30 14.05
C ALA A 247 15.24 -2.69 14.24
N SER A 248 16.42 -2.77 14.86
CA SER A 248 17.12 -4.03 15.14
C SER A 248 16.40 -4.91 16.15
N SER A 249 15.65 -4.31 17.09
CA SER A 249 14.87 -5.07 18.07
C SER A 249 13.61 -5.68 17.43
N LEU A 250 13.06 -5.03 16.42
CA LEU A 250 11.77 -5.40 15.82
C LEU A 250 11.92 -6.26 14.56
N GLU A 251 13.09 -6.31 13.94
CA GLU A 251 13.34 -7.09 12.72
C GLU A 251 13.11 -8.59 12.94
N SER A 252 13.69 -9.17 13.99
CA SER A 252 13.49 -10.59 14.32
C SER A 252 12.04 -10.89 14.65
N ILE A 253 11.38 -10.01 15.42
CA ILE A 253 9.96 -10.11 15.77
C ILE A 253 9.10 -10.07 14.51
N ALA A 254 9.33 -9.14 13.59
CA ALA A 254 8.58 -9.02 12.34
C ALA A 254 8.74 -10.28 11.48
N HIS A 255 9.95 -10.83 11.40
CA HIS A 255 10.21 -12.09 10.70
C HIS A 255 9.48 -13.28 11.34
N LEU A 256 9.53 -13.39 12.68
CA LEU A 256 8.80 -14.42 13.42
C LEU A 256 7.28 -14.26 13.25
N CYS A 257 6.75 -13.04 13.27
CA CYS A 257 5.34 -12.78 12.99
C CYS A 257 4.95 -13.26 11.58
N LYS A 258 5.75 -12.94 10.55
CA LYS A 258 5.51 -13.38 9.16
C LYS A 258 5.52 -14.90 9.04
N THR A 259 6.54 -15.54 9.59
CA THR A 259 6.79 -16.99 9.43
C THR A 259 5.86 -17.85 10.30
N SER A 260 5.32 -17.33 11.40
CA SER A 260 4.40 -18.07 12.28
C SER A 260 2.96 -18.13 11.77
N ARG A 261 2.50 -17.16 10.92
CA ARG A 261 1.09 -17.07 10.48
C ARG A 261 0.56 -18.35 9.83
N LYS A 262 1.13 -18.74 8.70
CA LYS A 262 0.64 -19.90 7.91
C LYS A 262 0.73 -21.21 8.71
N PRO A 263 1.85 -21.54 9.38
CA PRO A 263 1.93 -22.73 10.22
C PRO A 263 0.90 -22.76 11.35
N GLN A 264 0.65 -21.62 12.02
CA GLN A 264 -0.37 -21.51 13.08
C GLN A 264 -1.77 -21.81 12.55
N ASP A 265 -2.18 -21.14 11.47
CA ASP A 265 -3.51 -21.36 10.90
C ASP A 265 -3.67 -22.78 10.35
N LYS A 266 -2.62 -23.33 9.75
CA LYS A 266 -2.59 -24.72 9.28
C LYS A 266 -2.79 -25.70 10.44
N LEU A 267 -2.09 -25.52 11.55
CA LEU A 267 -2.19 -26.42 12.71
C LEU A 267 -3.57 -26.35 13.36
N ILE A 268 -4.14 -25.14 13.50
CA ILE A 268 -5.50 -24.95 13.99
C ILE A 268 -6.51 -25.64 13.07
N LYS A 269 -6.38 -25.45 11.75
CA LYS A 269 -7.23 -26.11 10.77
C LYS A 269 -7.13 -27.63 10.85
N GLN A 270 -5.91 -28.19 10.93
CA GLN A 270 -5.70 -29.63 11.08
C GLN A 270 -6.40 -30.19 12.31
N LEU A 271 -6.29 -29.52 13.46
CA LEU A 271 -7.00 -29.93 14.68
C LEU A 271 -8.52 -29.87 14.51
N LEU A 272 -9.05 -28.78 13.97
CA LEU A 272 -10.50 -28.62 13.74
C LEU A 272 -11.05 -29.67 12.78
N ASP A 273 -10.36 -29.91 11.67
CA ASP A 273 -10.73 -30.92 10.68
C ASP A 273 -10.67 -32.33 11.29
N ALA A 274 -9.62 -32.65 12.05
CA ALA A 274 -9.50 -33.92 12.76
C ALA A 274 -10.67 -34.15 13.73
N ILE A 275 -11.06 -33.14 14.51
CA ILE A 275 -12.23 -33.21 15.42
C ILE A 275 -13.51 -33.49 14.63
N VAL A 276 -13.74 -32.78 13.53
CA VAL A 276 -14.98 -32.94 12.73
C VAL A 276 -15.04 -34.31 12.05
N VAL A 277 -13.94 -34.74 11.42
CA VAL A 277 -13.85 -36.01 10.68
C VAL A 277 -14.03 -37.18 11.65
N THR A 278 -13.26 -37.21 12.74
CA THR A 278 -13.35 -38.30 13.73
C THR A 278 -14.72 -38.34 14.41
N ALA A 279 -15.30 -37.19 14.78
CA ALA A 279 -16.63 -37.15 15.38
C ALA A 279 -17.73 -37.71 14.46
N LYS A 280 -17.57 -37.53 13.15
CA LYS A 280 -18.50 -38.06 12.13
C LYS A 280 -18.27 -39.55 11.89
N GLU A 281 -17.03 -39.94 11.62
CA GLU A 281 -16.64 -41.32 11.26
C GLU A 281 -17.01 -42.32 12.38
N PHE A 282 -16.66 -41.98 13.61
CA PHE A 282 -16.89 -42.84 14.79
C PHE A 282 -18.20 -42.52 15.52
N GLN A 283 -19.04 -41.65 14.95
CA GLN A 283 -20.31 -41.21 15.53
C GLN A 283 -20.16 -40.73 16.99
N LEU A 284 -19.04 -40.07 17.33
CA LEU A 284 -18.70 -39.68 18.71
C LEU A 284 -19.75 -38.76 19.32
N ASN A 285 -20.50 -38.01 18.51
CA ASN A 285 -21.64 -37.22 18.97
C ASN A 285 -22.77 -38.03 19.63
N LYS A 286 -22.74 -39.37 19.56
CA LYS A 286 -23.63 -40.26 20.31
C LYS A 286 -23.03 -40.70 21.65
N SER A 287 -21.71 -40.62 21.83
CA SER A 287 -21.00 -40.95 23.07
C SER A 287 -21.28 -39.93 24.17
N SER A 288 -21.54 -40.42 25.40
CA SER A 288 -21.65 -39.57 26.60
C SER A 288 -20.34 -38.89 26.93
N ASP A 289 -19.22 -39.60 26.77
CA ASP A 289 -17.89 -39.11 27.17
C ASP A 289 -17.43 -37.99 26.24
N TRP A 290 -17.71 -38.12 24.94
CA TRP A 290 -17.46 -37.05 23.96
C TRP A 290 -18.28 -35.79 24.26
N LYS A 291 -19.57 -35.94 24.61
CA LYS A 291 -20.43 -34.80 24.99
C LYS A 291 -19.93 -34.13 26.27
N ALA A 292 -19.42 -34.92 27.22
CA ALA A 292 -18.90 -34.42 28.48
C ALA A 292 -17.64 -33.55 28.31
N LEU A 293 -16.89 -33.70 27.20
CA LEU A 293 -15.76 -32.83 26.88
C LEU A 293 -16.19 -31.36 26.67
N ASN A 294 -17.46 -31.13 26.30
CA ASN A 294 -18.02 -29.80 26.04
C ASN A 294 -17.10 -28.95 25.12
N LEU A 295 -16.71 -29.51 23.98
CA LEU A 295 -15.69 -28.91 23.11
C LEU A 295 -16.13 -27.58 22.49
N LYS A 296 -17.44 -27.37 22.26
CA LYS A 296 -17.93 -26.22 21.47
C LYS A 296 -17.43 -24.85 21.98
N PRO A 297 -17.60 -24.49 23.27
CA PRO A 297 -17.05 -23.23 23.78
C PRO A 297 -15.53 -23.10 23.64
N MET A 298 -14.79 -24.21 23.78
CA MET A 298 -13.34 -24.21 23.63
C MET A 298 -12.94 -23.94 22.17
N LEU A 299 -13.62 -24.55 21.20
CA LEU A 299 -13.36 -24.33 19.78
C LEU A 299 -13.76 -22.91 19.33
N ASP A 300 -14.88 -22.40 19.85
CA ASP A 300 -15.33 -21.04 19.56
C ASP A 300 -14.31 -20.01 20.11
N GLN A 301 -13.75 -20.24 21.30
CA GLN A 301 -12.69 -19.40 21.87
C GLN A 301 -11.36 -19.53 21.10
N LEU A 302 -10.99 -20.73 20.63
CA LEU A 302 -9.79 -20.94 19.81
C LEU A 302 -9.86 -20.13 18.51
N LYS A 303 -11.02 -20.12 17.85
CA LYS A 303 -11.25 -19.32 16.64
C LYS A 303 -11.18 -17.82 16.91
N ALA A 304 -11.68 -17.36 18.05
CA ALA A 304 -11.56 -15.95 18.44
C ALA A 304 -10.10 -15.52 18.61
N PHE A 305 -9.27 -16.35 19.26
CA PHE A 305 -7.83 -16.09 19.35
C PHE A 305 -7.14 -16.12 17.98
N GLN A 306 -7.51 -17.09 17.13
CA GLN A 306 -7.01 -17.17 15.76
C GLN A 306 -7.32 -15.88 14.99
N GLN A 307 -8.57 -15.42 15.01
CA GLN A 307 -8.99 -14.20 14.32
C GLN A 307 -8.24 -12.97 14.85
N LYS A 308 -7.99 -12.87 16.16
CA LYS A 308 -7.21 -11.75 16.73
C LYS A 308 -5.77 -11.70 16.22
N LEU A 309 -5.11 -12.86 16.08
CA LEU A 309 -3.70 -12.94 15.65
C LEU A 309 -3.52 -12.91 14.14
N SER A 310 -4.33 -13.69 13.42
CA SER A 310 -4.21 -13.91 11.97
C SER A 310 -5.06 -12.92 11.17
N GLY A 311 -6.10 -12.35 11.78
CA GLY A 311 -7.06 -11.47 11.12
C GLY A 311 -8.18 -12.24 10.42
N ASN A 312 -9.00 -11.50 9.69
CA ASN A 312 -10.01 -12.05 8.80
C ASN A 312 -9.74 -11.62 7.35
N PRO A 313 -9.19 -12.51 6.52
CA PRO A 313 -8.93 -12.22 5.10
C PRO A 313 -10.19 -11.85 4.29
N LEU A 314 -11.39 -12.22 4.77
CA LEU A 314 -12.64 -11.91 4.09
C LEU A 314 -13.19 -10.52 4.42
N GLU A 315 -12.71 -9.91 5.49
CA GLU A 315 -13.20 -8.61 6.00
C GLU A 315 -12.13 -7.51 5.92
N ASP A 316 -11.00 -7.78 5.25
CA ASP A 316 -9.84 -6.87 5.17
C ASP A 316 -9.33 -6.42 6.56
N GLU A 317 -9.54 -7.24 7.59
CA GLU A 317 -9.09 -6.99 8.95
C GLU A 317 -7.75 -7.70 9.20
N PRO A 318 -6.60 -7.01 9.15
CA PRO A 318 -5.32 -7.62 9.45
C PRO A 318 -5.26 -8.00 10.94
N GLY A 319 -4.72 -9.17 11.24
CA GLY A 319 -4.46 -9.58 12.63
C GLY A 319 -3.17 -8.99 13.18
N LEU A 320 -2.99 -9.11 14.50
CA LEU A 320 -1.83 -8.58 15.21
C LEU A 320 -0.47 -9.03 14.63
N LEU A 321 -0.39 -10.26 14.12
CA LEU A 321 0.83 -10.75 13.48
C LEU A 321 1.15 -9.90 12.24
N ASN A 322 0.14 -9.58 11.42
CA ASN A 322 0.28 -8.74 10.22
C ASN A 322 0.61 -7.29 10.58
N GLU A 323 -0.14 -6.69 11.50
CA GLU A 323 0.05 -5.29 11.85
C GLU A 323 1.43 -5.03 12.47
N THR A 324 1.92 -5.94 13.32
CA THR A 324 3.25 -5.84 13.93
C THR A 324 4.36 -5.79 12.87
N GLU A 325 4.29 -6.70 11.88
CA GLU A 325 5.21 -6.72 10.74
C GLU A 325 5.03 -5.47 9.86
N TYR A 326 3.78 -5.08 9.58
CA TYR A 326 3.44 -3.99 8.69
C TYR A 326 4.10 -2.67 9.13
N PHE A 327 3.94 -2.27 10.39
CA PHE A 327 4.52 -1.02 10.87
C PHE A 327 6.05 -1.05 10.90
N TRP A 328 6.65 -2.20 11.24
CA TRP A 328 8.10 -2.37 11.10
C TRP A 328 8.54 -2.21 9.64
N LYS A 329 7.82 -2.82 8.69
CA LYS A 329 8.08 -2.69 7.25
C LYS A 329 7.98 -1.23 6.78
N GLN A 330 7.05 -0.44 7.29
CA GLN A 330 6.97 0.99 6.94
C GLN A 330 8.19 1.78 7.44
N ALA A 331 8.67 1.50 8.66
CA ALA A 331 9.90 2.10 9.18
C ALA A 331 11.12 1.67 8.34
N TYR A 332 11.25 0.37 8.10
CA TYR A 332 12.32 -0.21 7.29
C TYR A 332 12.32 0.34 5.85
N TRP A 333 11.15 0.48 5.24
CA TRP A 333 11.02 1.01 3.87
C TRP A 333 11.60 2.42 3.75
N LEU A 334 11.38 3.28 4.75
CA LEU A 334 11.95 4.62 4.83
C LEU A 334 13.46 4.58 5.15
N GLN A 335 13.86 3.83 6.17
CA GLN A 335 15.26 3.80 6.64
C GLN A 335 16.21 3.14 5.62
N SER A 336 15.77 2.08 4.94
CA SER A 336 16.58 1.42 3.89
C SER A 336 16.87 2.34 2.69
N ARG A 337 15.98 3.30 2.42
CA ARG A 337 16.10 4.26 1.31
C ARG A 337 16.77 5.57 1.70
N PHE A 338 16.65 5.97 2.96
CA PHE A 338 17.22 7.21 3.51
C PHE A 338 17.92 6.92 4.84
N PRO A 339 19.03 6.15 4.84
CA PRO A 339 19.66 5.65 6.07
C PRO A 339 20.17 6.76 6.99
N ASP A 340 20.63 7.87 6.40
CA ASP A 340 21.17 9.03 7.13
C ASP A 340 20.08 10.03 7.54
N GLY A 341 18.80 9.75 7.28
CA GLY A 341 17.70 10.68 7.57
C GLY A 341 17.75 11.99 6.76
N VAL A 342 18.51 11.99 5.67
CA VAL A 342 18.61 13.09 4.71
C VAL A 342 18.19 12.60 3.33
N TYR A 343 17.81 13.54 2.47
CA TYR A 343 17.44 13.21 1.10
C TYR A 343 18.63 12.64 0.32
N THR A 344 18.38 11.55 -0.40
CA THR A 344 19.23 11.03 -1.46
C THR A 344 18.36 10.61 -2.63
N ASP A 345 18.91 10.60 -3.84
CA ASP A 345 18.24 10.00 -4.98
C ASP A 345 18.08 8.48 -4.73
N VAL A 346 16.94 7.92 -5.10
CA VAL A 346 16.62 6.50 -4.95
C VAL A 346 16.12 5.98 -6.30
N GLU A 347 16.86 5.04 -6.88
CA GLU A 347 16.53 4.45 -8.18
C GLU A 347 15.12 3.85 -8.18
N GLY A 348 14.38 4.10 -9.25
CA GLY A 348 12.98 3.71 -9.42
C GLY A 348 11.97 4.48 -8.57
N LEU A 349 12.39 5.34 -7.63
CA LEU A 349 11.50 6.03 -6.70
C LEU A 349 11.58 7.56 -6.78
N CYS A 350 12.75 8.17 -6.59
CA CYS A 350 12.85 9.63 -6.57
C CYS A 350 14.21 10.16 -7.01
N LYS A 351 14.18 11.35 -7.63
CA LYS A 351 15.38 12.03 -8.10
C LYS A 351 15.18 13.55 -8.09
N VAL A 352 16.17 14.30 -7.60
CA VAL A 352 16.21 15.75 -7.83
C VAL A 352 16.89 16.04 -9.17
N VAL A 353 16.22 16.81 -10.02
CA VAL A 353 16.73 17.18 -11.34
C VAL A 353 16.77 18.69 -11.49
N ASN A 354 17.72 19.17 -12.29
CA ASN A 354 17.84 20.59 -12.59
C ASN A 354 17.22 20.96 -13.95
N GLN A 355 17.07 22.26 -14.22
CA GLN A 355 16.44 22.72 -15.46
C GLN A 355 17.21 22.24 -16.70
N ALA A 356 18.55 22.18 -16.65
CA ALA A 356 19.36 21.61 -17.73
C ALA A 356 19.05 20.12 -17.97
N GLY A 357 18.91 19.33 -16.91
CA GLY A 357 18.50 17.92 -17.00
C GLY A 357 17.09 17.75 -17.58
N ILE A 358 16.18 18.68 -17.25
CA ILE A 358 14.82 18.72 -17.81
C ILE A 358 14.85 19.11 -19.31
N GLU A 359 15.69 20.08 -19.68
CA GLU A 359 15.91 20.50 -21.07
C GLU A 359 16.43 19.34 -21.93
N CYS A 360 17.41 18.59 -21.44
CA CYS A 360 17.93 17.38 -22.11
C CYS A 360 16.87 16.28 -22.32
N LYS A 361 15.72 16.37 -21.65
CA LYS A 361 14.58 15.44 -21.78
C LYS A 361 13.38 16.12 -22.46
N ASP A 362 13.64 17.08 -23.34
CA ASP A 362 12.62 17.81 -24.10
C ASP A 362 11.59 18.51 -23.21
N TRP A 363 12.05 19.03 -22.08
CA TRP A 363 11.23 19.67 -21.05
C TRP A 363 10.20 18.75 -20.39
N SER A 364 10.30 17.44 -20.55
CA SER A 364 9.38 16.48 -19.93
C SER A 364 9.38 16.60 -18.41
N LEU A 365 8.22 16.55 -17.78
CA LEU A 365 8.09 16.51 -16.33
C LEU A 365 7.58 15.15 -15.85
N SER A 366 7.73 14.10 -16.65
CA SER A 366 7.36 12.73 -16.26
C SER A 366 8.43 12.10 -15.36
N PRO A 367 8.16 11.83 -14.07
CA PRO A 367 9.15 11.30 -13.14
C PRO A 367 9.85 10.02 -13.60
N GLY A 368 9.11 9.11 -14.24
CA GLY A 368 9.65 7.85 -14.77
C GLY A 368 10.78 8.00 -15.80
N ARG A 369 10.98 9.17 -16.42
CA ARG A 369 12.13 9.45 -17.30
C ARG A 369 13.43 9.74 -16.56
N TYR A 370 13.35 9.99 -15.26
CA TYR A 370 14.45 10.47 -14.43
C TYR A 370 14.89 9.45 -13.38
N VAL A 371 13.95 8.74 -12.77
CA VAL A 371 14.23 7.86 -11.63
C VAL A 371 14.80 6.50 -12.03
N GLY A 372 14.71 6.09 -13.31
CA GLY A 372 15.15 4.77 -13.76
C GLY A 372 14.14 3.66 -13.41
N VAL A 373 14.61 2.41 -13.40
CA VAL A 373 13.79 1.24 -13.04
C VAL A 373 14.48 0.56 -11.87
N ASP A 374 13.75 0.34 -10.79
CA ASP A 374 14.26 -0.45 -9.68
C ASP A 374 14.56 -1.89 -10.18
N ALA A 375 15.84 -2.27 -10.14
CA ALA A 375 16.32 -3.59 -10.54
C ALA A 375 16.21 -4.63 -9.42
N ALA A 376 15.86 -4.22 -8.19
CA ALA A 376 15.64 -5.15 -7.10
C ALA A 376 14.39 -5.99 -7.39
N MET A 377 14.54 -7.31 -7.35
CA MET A 377 13.37 -8.19 -7.20
C MET A 377 12.77 -7.88 -5.82
N ASP A 378 11.46 -7.65 -5.80
CA ASP A 378 10.73 -7.51 -4.54
C ASP A 378 10.70 -8.89 -3.89
N ASP A 379 11.72 -9.23 -3.11
CA ASP A 379 11.85 -10.50 -2.38
C ASP A 379 10.68 -10.72 -1.39
N ASP A 380 9.90 -9.67 -1.13
CA ASP A 380 8.69 -9.67 -0.31
C ASP A 380 7.39 -9.82 -1.14
N PHE A 381 7.47 -9.95 -2.46
CA PHE A 381 6.30 -10.16 -3.31
C PHE A 381 5.67 -11.53 -3.04
N ASN A 382 4.54 -11.53 -2.33
CA ASN A 382 3.79 -12.74 -2.02
C ASN A 382 3.00 -13.22 -3.24
N TYR A 383 3.65 -14.00 -4.11
CA TYR A 383 3.04 -14.56 -5.31
C TYR A 383 1.75 -15.32 -5.03
N GLU A 384 1.66 -16.02 -3.90
CA GLU A 384 0.49 -16.83 -3.54
C GLU A 384 -0.71 -15.96 -3.18
N GLU A 385 -0.50 -14.89 -2.41
CA GLU A 385 -1.52 -13.88 -2.13
C GLU A 385 -1.94 -13.16 -3.41
N ARG A 386 -0.98 -12.77 -4.26
CA ARG A 386 -1.30 -12.15 -5.55
C ARG A 386 -2.08 -13.11 -6.46
N LEU A 387 -1.73 -14.38 -6.49
CA LEU A 387 -2.45 -15.39 -7.28
C LEU A 387 -3.86 -15.62 -6.73
N THR A 388 -4.03 -15.62 -5.41
CA THR A 388 -5.34 -15.74 -4.75
C THR A 388 -6.20 -14.53 -5.07
N GLU A 389 -5.63 -13.33 -4.99
CA GLU A 389 -6.27 -12.07 -5.35
C GLU A 389 -6.66 -12.03 -6.83
N ILE A 390 -5.80 -12.53 -7.74
CA ILE A 390 -6.11 -12.71 -9.16
C ILE A 390 -7.25 -13.72 -9.36
N HIS A 391 -7.30 -14.81 -8.60
CA HIS A 391 -8.39 -15.79 -8.69
C HIS A 391 -9.72 -15.19 -8.25
N ILE A 392 -9.75 -14.49 -7.11
CA ILE A 392 -10.95 -13.79 -6.63
C ILE A 392 -11.41 -12.75 -7.65
N GLU A 393 -10.48 -12.00 -8.24
CA GLU A 393 -10.79 -11.02 -9.28
C GLU A 393 -11.32 -11.70 -10.56
N LEU A 394 -10.74 -12.83 -10.95
CA LEU A 394 -11.20 -13.62 -12.09
C LEU A 394 -12.62 -14.16 -11.86
N ASP A 395 -12.91 -14.66 -10.67
CA ASP A 395 -14.23 -15.16 -10.30
C ASP A 395 -15.27 -14.04 -10.32
N GLY A 396 -14.95 -12.88 -9.75
CA GLY A 396 -15.84 -11.70 -9.81
C GLY A 396 -16.07 -11.20 -11.25
N LEU A 397 -15.03 -11.21 -12.09
CA LEU A 397 -15.17 -10.87 -13.51
C LEU A 397 -16.03 -11.88 -14.27
N ASN A 398 -15.94 -13.16 -13.93
CA ASN A 398 -16.79 -14.20 -14.50
C ASN A 398 -18.26 -13.99 -14.12
N GLU A 399 -18.55 -13.68 -12.85
CA GLU A 399 -19.90 -13.35 -12.40
C GLU A 399 -20.48 -12.15 -13.16
N GLU A 400 -19.73 -11.03 -13.24
CA GLU A 400 -20.14 -9.86 -14.02
C GLU A 400 -20.39 -10.22 -15.50
N ALA A 401 -19.52 -11.05 -16.09
CA ALA A 401 -19.68 -11.51 -17.47
C ALA A 401 -20.94 -12.36 -17.67
N PHE A 402 -21.28 -13.24 -16.71
CA PHE A 402 -22.52 -14.03 -16.74
C PHE A 402 -23.76 -13.14 -16.65
N GLU A 403 -23.76 -12.13 -15.78
CA GLU A 403 -24.87 -11.17 -15.68
C GLU A 403 -25.06 -10.39 -16.99
N LEU A 404 -23.97 -9.86 -17.56
CA LEU A 404 -24.00 -9.16 -18.83
C LEU A 404 -24.49 -10.06 -19.97
N ALA A 405 -24.02 -11.30 -20.05
CA ALA A 405 -24.48 -12.26 -21.05
C ALA A 405 -25.98 -12.53 -20.93
N LYS A 406 -26.50 -12.63 -19.69
CA LYS A 406 -27.93 -12.79 -19.43
C LYS A 406 -28.73 -11.57 -19.89
N VAL A 407 -28.28 -10.35 -19.54
CA VAL A 407 -28.92 -9.11 -19.99
C VAL A 407 -28.96 -9.01 -21.52
N ILE A 408 -27.85 -9.35 -22.19
CA ILE A 408 -27.81 -9.39 -23.66
C ILE A 408 -28.83 -10.39 -24.20
N SER A 409 -28.85 -11.62 -23.65
CA SER A 409 -29.80 -12.64 -24.09
C SER A 409 -31.26 -12.21 -23.91
N ASP A 410 -31.59 -11.53 -22.82
CA ASP A 410 -32.96 -11.10 -22.54
C ASP A 410 -33.34 -9.93 -23.44
N ASN A 411 -32.44 -8.96 -23.67
CA ASN A 411 -32.66 -7.89 -24.65
C ASN A 411 -32.90 -8.44 -26.07
N PHE A 412 -32.13 -9.45 -26.50
CA PHE A 412 -32.33 -10.09 -27.82
C PHE A 412 -33.70 -10.76 -27.94
N LYS A 413 -34.24 -11.34 -26.87
CA LYS A 413 -35.60 -11.90 -26.86
C LYS A 413 -36.66 -10.81 -27.01
N GLU A 414 -36.44 -9.64 -26.40
CA GLU A 414 -37.35 -8.49 -26.55
C GLU A 414 -37.33 -7.88 -27.96
N PHE A 415 -36.18 -7.91 -28.65
CA PHE A 415 -36.07 -7.47 -30.06
C PHE A 415 -36.60 -8.49 -31.09
N ALA A 416 -36.81 -9.75 -30.69
CA ALA A 416 -37.27 -10.82 -31.59
C ALA A 416 -38.81 -10.86 -31.76
N ILE A 417 -39.50 -9.74 -31.55
CA ILE A 417 -40.95 -9.57 -31.80
C ILE A 417 -41.18 -8.84 -33.11
#